data_AF-A0A7S2MHY1-F1
#
_entry.id   AF-A0A7S2MHY1-F1
#
_cell.length_a   1.000
_cell.length_b   1.000
_cell.length_c   1.000
_cell.angle_alpha   90.00
_cell.angle_beta   90.00
_cell.angle_gamma   90.00
#
_symmetry.space_group_name_H-M   'P 1'
#
loop_
_entity.id
_entity.type
_entity.pdbx_description
1 polymer ?
#
loop_
_entity_poly.entity_id
_entity_poly.type
_entity_poly.pdbx_seq_one_letter_code
_entity_poly.pdbx_strand_id
1 'polypeptide(L)'
;SSSSSPPHDVTVAGGKKKGTNQKNAKTEEEDKEEGGCTTNQGRRGVAARGGLLFLALLALSQKCLERNFAWSSQLELWRAAWLVNPTNPHVAQNLGINLSLNGEIDLAIQIMNATRSLPEEDRVDNDEIYPTLSMCYRAKGRLEEALEVVGEGFDRVVAREEAHARGVKIWYMHEVAENVQKANLEKARLLASQATVLKAIDLKEAAIAMIKAVKLGHTDALVMRLATDLENDATKSITSLNPNHPYL
;
A
#
# COMPACT_ATOMS: atom_id res chain seq x y z
N SER A 1 -13.25 39.56 -10.41
CA SER A 1 -14.15 38.76 -11.25
C SER A 1 -14.84 37.73 -10.39
N SER A 2 -16.05 38.07 -9.97
CA SER A 2 -16.96 37.29 -9.14
C SER A 2 -17.73 36.27 -9.98
N SER A 3 -17.90 35.04 -9.49
CA SER A 3 -19.05 34.21 -9.86
C SER A 3 -19.43 33.27 -8.72
N SER A 4 -20.33 33.77 -7.88
CA SER A 4 -21.17 33.01 -6.96
C SER A 4 -22.36 32.41 -7.72
N SER A 5 -22.81 31.22 -7.33
CA SER A 5 -24.15 30.72 -7.64
C SER A 5 -24.69 29.87 -6.48
N PRO A 6 -26.03 29.80 -6.30
CA PRO A 6 -26.69 29.79 -4.98
C PRO A 6 -27.40 28.45 -4.65
N PRO A 7 -27.98 28.30 -3.44
CA PRO A 7 -28.65 27.07 -3.01
C PRO A 7 -30.14 27.06 -3.41
N HIS A 8 -30.69 25.87 -3.66
CA HIS A 8 -32.12 25.66 -3.83
C HIS A 8 -32.71 24.99 -2.60
N ASP A 9 -33.57 25.76 -1.92
CA ASP A 9 -34.51 25.32 -0.90
C ASP A 9 -35.88 25.14 -1.57
N VAL A 10 -36.60 24.05 -1.28
CA VAL A 10 -37.97 23.83 -1.76
C VAL A 10 -38.85 23.40 -0.60
N THR A 11 -39.73 24.31 -0.18
CA THR A 11 -40.98 24.00 0.50
C THR A 11 -42.11 24.74 -0.22
N VAL A 12 -43.29 24.11 -0.30
CA VAL A 12 -44.62 24.67 0.08
C VAL A 12 -45.78 23.93 -0.62
N ALA A 13 -46.65 23.39 0.24
CA ALA A 13 -48.12 23.32 0.23
C ALA A 13 -48.96 22.90 -1.00
N GLY A 14 -49.85 21.93 -0.75
CA GLY A 14 -51.25 22.24 -0.39
C GLY A 14 -52.28 22.34 -1.54
N GLY A 15 -53.31 21.48 -1.49
CA GLY A 15 -54.51 21.65 -2.31
C GLY A 15 -55.58 20.57 -2.13
N LYS A 16 -56.54 20.79 -1.22
CA LYS A 16 -57.82 20.06 -1.10
C LYS A 16 -58.82 20.59 -2.13
N LYS A 17 -59.63 19.72 -2.75
CA LYS A 17 -61.02 20.04 -3.15
C LYS A 17 -61.96 18.84 -2.99
N LYS A 18 -63.11 19.11 -2.35
CA LYS A 18 -64.30 18.27 -2.24
C LYS A 18 -65.22 18.49 -3.45
N GLY A 19 -66.05 17.49 -3.78
CA GLY A 19 -67.22 17.64 -4.65
C GLY A 19 -68.10 16.38 -4.63
N THR A 20 -69.33 16.54 -4.17
CA THR A 20 -70.41 15.55 -3.94
C THR A 20 -71.44 15.54 -5.08
N ASN A 21 -72.03 14.37 -5.42
CA ASN A 21 -73.47 14.10 -5.66
C ASN A 21 -73.64 12.77 -6.46
N GLN A 22 -74.27 11.74 -5.92
CA GLN A 22 -75.72 11.42 -5.79
C GLN A 22 -76.38 10.76 -7.03
N LYS A 23 -76.77 9.50 -6.79
CA LYS A 23 -77.97 8.75 -7.23
C LYS A 23 -78.23 8.49 -8.73
N ASN A 24 -78.31 7.20 -9.07
CA ASN A 24 -79.53 6.60 -9.63
C ASN A 24 -79.57 5.09 -9.35
N ALA A 25 -80.79 4.56 -9.24
CA ALA A 25 -81.13 3.24 -8.73
C ALA A 25 -81.80 2.35 -9.79
N LYS A 26 -81.78 1.03 -9.53
CA LYS A 26 -82.56 -0.07 -10.13
C LYS A 26 -82.20 -0.44 -11.58
N THR A 27 -82.15 -1.72 -12.00
CA THR A 27 -82.84 -2.94 -11.55
C THR A 27 -82.06 -4.19 -12.05
N GLU A 28 -82.26 -5.34 -11.37
CA GLU A 28 -82.36 -6.74 -11.88
C GLU A 28 -81.42 -7.24 -13.00
N GLU A 29 -80.99 -8.50 -13.11
CA GLU A 29 -80.94 -9.75 -12.34
C GLU A 29 -80.18 -10.70 -13.32
N GLU A 30 -79.42 -11.67 -12.82
CA GLU A 30 -78.87 -12.83 -13.57
C GLU A 30 -77.99 -12.57 -14.81
N ASP A 31 -76.68 -12.82 -14.68
CA ASP A 31 -76.08 -13.99 -15.34
C ASP A 31 -74.58 -14.15 -15.03
N LYS A 32 -74.27 -15.38 -14.61
CA LYS A 32 -73.07 -16.18 -14.94
C LYS A 32 -71.67 -15.60 -14.65
N GLU A 33 -71.05 -16.26 -13.67
CA GLU A 33 -69.68 -16.77 -13.75
C GLU A 33 -69.00 -16.58 -15.11
N GLU A 34 -68.04 -15.66 -15.22
CA GLU A 34 -66.85 -15.77 -16.06
C GLU A 34 -65.98 -14.52 -15.87
N GLY A 35 -64.68 -14.71 -15.55
CA GLY A 35 -63.74 -13.58 -15.46
C GLY A 35 -62.62 -13.71 -14.43
N GLY A 36 -62.42 -14.89 -13.83
CA GLY A 36 -61.24 -15.15 -13.01
C GLY A 36 -60.02 -15.48 -13.87
N CYS A 37 -59.35 -14.52 -14.53
CA CYS A 37 -57.95 -14.75 -15.01
C CYS A 37 -57.24 -13.50 -15.57
N THR A 38 -56.85 -12.50 -14.77
CA THR A 38 -55.84 -11.51 -15.24
C THR A 38 -54.80 -11.07 -14.20
N THR A 39 -54.90 -11.48 -12.94
CA THR A 39 -54.01 -10.98 -11.87
C THR A 39 -52.71 -11.78 -11.68
N ASN A 40 -52.57 -12.95 -12.31
CA ASN A 40 -51.36 -13.78 -12.18
C ASN A 40 -50.26 -13.50 -13.22
N GLN A 41 -50.60 -12.96 -14.39
CA GLN A 41 -49.59 -12.66 -15.43
C GLN A 41 -48.70 -11.45 -15.05
N GLY A 42 -49.27 -10.39 -14.47
CA GLY A 42 -48.51 -9.23 -14.01
C GLY A 42 -47.57 -9.54 -12.83
N ARG A 43 -48.05 -10.34 -11.85
CA ARG A 43 -47.21 -10.76 -10.70
C ARG A 43 -46.06 -11.67 -11.11
N ARG A 44 -46.28 -12.58 -12.06
CA ARG A 44 -45.21 -13.44 -12.61
C ARG A 44 -44.14 -12.63 -13.35
N GLY A 45 -44.55 -11.59 -14.10
CA GLY A 45 -43.61 -10.69 -14.78
C GLY A 45 -42.76 -9.86 -13.81
N VAL A 46 -43.36 -9.34 -12.73
CA VAL A 46 -42.64 -8.59 -11.70
C VAL A 46 -41.70 -9.49 -10.89
N ALA A 47 -42.14 -10.69 -10.52
CA ALA A 47 -41.30 -11.66 -9.81
C ALA A 47 -40.12 -12.14 -10.67
N ALA A 48 -40.35 -12.41 -11.97
CA ALA A 48 -39.29 -12.80 -12.89
C ALA A 48 -38.26 -11.69 -13.11
N ARG A 49 -38.70 -10.44 -13.25
CA ARG A 49 -37.79 -9.27 -13.36
C ARG A 49 -37.03 -9.03 -12.06
N GLY A 50 -37.69 -9.17 -10.90
CA GLY A 50 -37.05 -9.08 -9.59
C GLY A 50 -35.98 -10.16 -9.39
N GLY A 51 -36.29 -11.41 -9.78
CA GLY A 51 -35.32 -12.51 -9.76
C GLY A 51 -34.13 -12.27 -10.67
N LEU A 52 -34.35 -11.74 -11.89
CA LEU A 52 -33.26 -11.43 -12.82
C LEU A 52 -32.34 -10.32 -12.28
N LEU A 53 -32.93 -9.25 -11.71
CA LEU A 53 -32.17 -8.18 -11.06
C LEU A 53 -31.38 -8.68 -9.86
N PHE A 54 -31.96 -9.56 -9.05
CA PHE A 54 -31.28 -10.17 -7.91
C PHE A 54 -30.09 -11.04 -8.36
N LEU A 55 -30.25 -11.86 -9.40
CA LEU A 55 -29.15 -12.64 -9.98
C LEU A 55 -28.05 -11.74 -10.55
N ALA A 56 -28.41 -10.65 -11.23
CA ALA A 56 -27.44 -9.67 -11.72
C ALA A 56 -26.67 -9.00 -10.57
N LEU A 57 -27.36 -8.63 -9.48
CA LEU A 57 -26.73 -8.08 -8.28
C LEU A 57 -25.78 -9.08 -7.61
N LEU A 58 -26.17 -10.35 -7.51
CA LEU A 58 -25.28 -11.39 -6.98
C LEU A 58 -24.05 -11.57 -7.86
N ALA A 59 -24.20 -11.62 -9.18
CA ALA A 59 -23.08 -11.75 -10.11
C ALA A 59 -22.12 -10.54 -10.03
N LEU A 60 -22.65 -9.31 -9.96
CA LEU A 60 -21.84 -8.11 -9.79
C LEU A 60 -21.17 -8.03 -8.41
N SER A 61 -21.86 -8.48 -7.35
CA SER A 61 -21.30 -8.55 -6.00
C SER A 61 -20.16 -9.57 -5.93
N GLN A 62 -20.32 -10.73 -6.57
CA GLN A 62 -19.28 -11.74 -6.69
C GLN A 62 -18.08 -11.20 -7.47
N LYS A 63 -18.30 -10.50 -8.59
CA LYS A 63 -17.21 -9.85 -9.35
C LYS A 63 -16.50 -8.76 -8.55
N CYS A 64 -17.23 -8.01 -7.74
CA CYS A 64 -16.66 -7.02 -6.83
C CYS A 64 -15.80 -7.69 -5.75
N LEU A 65 -16.28 -8.81 -5.17
CA LEU A 65 -15.51 -9.61 -4.21
C LEU A 65 -14.26 -10.20 -4.83
N GLU A 66 -14.35 -10.86 -5.99
CA GLU A 66 -13.21 -11.39 -6.74
C GLU A 66 -12.17 -10.31 -7.02
N ARG A 67 -12.61 -9.13 -7.48
CA ARG A 67 -11.73 -7.97 -7.67
C ARG A 67 -11.09 -7.56 -6.37
N ASN A 68 -11.83 -7.45 -5.26
CA ASN A 68 -11.27 -6.99 -3.98
C ASN A 68 -10.31 -8.03 -3.37
N PHE A 69 -10.54 -9.33 -3.59
CA PHE A 69 -9.62 -10.40 -3.17
C PHE A 69 -8.37 -10.52 -4.05
N ALA A 70 -8.39 -9.99 -5.29
CA ALA A 70 -7.21 -9.96 -6.16
C ALA A 70 -6.05 -9.13 -5.55
N TRP A 71 -6.33 -8.25 -4.60
CA TRP A 71 -5.33 -7.39 -3.92
C TRP A 71 -4.94 -7.92 -2.53
N SER A 72 -5.28 -9.18 -2.22
CA SER A 72 -4.93 -9.80 -0.93
C SER A 72 -3.43 -10.04 -0.77
N SER A 73 -2.68 -10.04 -1.86
CA SER A 73 -1.22 -10.09 -1.87
C SER A 73 -0.65 -8.75 -2.33
N GLN A 74 0.19 -8.15 -1.47
CA GLN A 74 0.92 -6.94 -1.79
C GLN A 74 1.81 -7.14 -3.04
N LEU A 75 2.38 -8.34 -3.22
CA LEU A 75 3.15 -8.68 -4.41
C LEU A 75 2.31 -8.66 -5.69
N GLU A 76 1.12 -9.25 -5.67
CA GLU A 76 0.22 -9.28 -6.84
C GLU A 76 -0.29 -7.88 -7.18
N LEU A 77 -0.60 -7.07 -6.17
CA LEU A 77 -0.92 -5.65 -6.34
C LEU A 77 0.20 -4.90 -7.07
N TRP A 78 1.45 -5.00 -6.61
CA TRP A 78 2.55 -4.26 -7.24
C TRP A 78 2.95 -4.83 -8.60
N ARG A 79 2.78 -6.13 -8.84
CA ARG A 79 2.92 -6.72 -10.18
C ARG A 79 1.88 -6.16 -11.14
N ALA A 80 0.62 -6.10 -10.75
CA ALA A 80 -0.43 -5.52 -11.57
C ALA A 80 -0.19 -4.04 -11.85
N ALA A 81 0.26 -3.27 -10.85
CA ALA A 81 0.63 -1.87 -11.02
C ALA A 81 1.82 -1.71 -11.99
N TRP A 82 2.82 -2.58 -11.89
CA TRP A 82 4.00 -2.57 -12.78
C TRP A 82 3.64 -2.88 -14.23
N LEU A 83 2.69 -3.79 -14.47
CA LEU A 83 2.18 -4.06 -15.82
C LEU A 83 1.49 -2.85 -16.45
N VAL A 84 0.88 -1.98 -15.64
CA VAL A 84 0.22 -0.75 -16.11
C VAL A 84 1.23 0.38 -16.33
N ASN A 85 2.20 0.54 -15.42
CA ASN A 85 3.20 1.61 -15.51
C ASN A 85 4.59 1.13 -15.05
N PRO A 86 5.35 0.45 -15.93
CA PRO A 86 6.66 -0.10 -15.59
C PRO A 86 7.77 0.97 -15.51
N THR A 87 7.49 2.21 -15.89
CA THR A 87 8.46 3.31 -15.80
C THR A 87 8.32 4.11 -14.51
N ASN A 88 7.31 3.82 -13.69
CA ASN A 88 7.09 4.55 -12.45
C ASN A 88 8.02 4.02 -11.33
N PRO A 89 8.91 4.85 -10.77
CA PRO A 89 9.90 4.41 -9.79
C PRO A 89 9.29 4.03 -8.44
N HIS A 90 8.14 4.59 -8.04
CA HIS A 90 7.41 4.15 -6.84
C HIS A 90 6.85 2.75 -7.00
N VAL A 91 6.29 2.46 -8.18
CA VAL A 91 5.79 1.12 -8.49
C VAL A 91 6.96 0.13 -8.52
N ALA A 92 8.08 0.53 -9.14
CA ALA A 92 9.30 -0.26 -9.20
C ALA A 92 9.86 -0.60 -7.81
N GLN A 93 10.00 0.42 -6.95
CA GLN A 93 10.50 0.26 -5.59
C GLN A 93 9.62 -0.68 -4.79
N ASN A 94 8.31 -0.46 -4.78
CA ASN A 94 7.39 -1.27 -4.00
C ASN A 94 7.31 -2.71 -4.51
N LEU A 95 7.36 -2.91 -5.84
CA LEU A 95 7.48 -4.25 -6.41
C LEU A 95 8.78 -4.92 -5.98
N GLY A 96 9.92 -4.22 -6.08
CA GLY A 96 11.22 -4.75 -5.65
C GLY A 96 11.23 -5.15 -4.17
N ILE A 97 10.65 -4.33 -3.28
CA ILE A 97 10.53 -4.65 -1.84
C ILE A 97 9.74 -5.94 -1.66
N ASN A 98 8.58 -6.06 -2.33
CA ASN A 98 7.73 -7.24 -2.18
C ASN A 98 8.36 -8.49 -2.78
N LEU A 99 9.07 -8.38 -3.90
CA LEU A 99 9.84 -9.48 -4.47
C LEU A 99 10.94 -9.94 -3.51
N SER A 100 11.67 -8.99 -2.91
CA SER A 100 12.68 -9.29 -1.89
C SER A 100 12.09 -10.05 -0.70
N LEU A 101 10.95 -9.59 -0.17
CA LEU A 101 10.27 -10.22 0.96
C LEU A 101 9.72 -11.62 0.62
N ASN A 102 9.36 -11.88 -0.64
CA ASN A 102 8.88 -13.18 -1.11
C ASN A 102 9.99 -14.11 -1.60
N GLY A 103 11.26 -13.70 -1.49
CA GLY A 103 12.41 -14.52 -1.89
C GLY A 103 12.72 -14.53 -3.39
N GLU A 104 12.03 -13.70 -4.18
CA GLU A 104 12.32 -13.49 -5.62
C GLU A 104 13.48 -12.51 -5.80
N ILE A 105 14.62 -12.83 -5.20
CA ILE A 105 15.76 -11.92 -5.01
C ILE A 105 16.35 -11.44 -6.34
N ASP A 106 16.49 -12.31 -7.33
CA ASP A 106 17.11 -11.94 -8.62
C ASP A 106 16.26 -10.90 -9.39
N LEU A 107 14.94 -11.06 -9.38
CA LEU A 107 14.03 -10.10 -10.01
C LEU A 107 13.98 -8.79 -9.22
N ALA A 108 14.02 -8.85 -7.89
CA ALA A 108 14.13 -7.66 -7.04
C ALA A 108 15.39 -6.86 -7.38
N ILE A 109 16.55 -7.51 -7.48
CA ILE A 109 17.83 -6.89 -7.86
C ILE A 109 17.72 -6.24 -9.25
N GLN A 110 17.13 -6.93 -10.23
CA GLN A 110 16.99 -6.40 -11.59
C GLN A 110 16.17 -5.10 -11.61
N ILE A 111 14.98 -5.12 -10.99
CA ILE A 111 14.08 -3.97 -10.96
C ILE A 111 14.69 -2.81 -10.16
N MET A 112 15.30 -3.10 -9.01
CA MET A 112 15.90 -2.08 -8.17
C MET A 112 17.12 -1.43 -8.81
N ASN A 113 17.98 -2.18 -9.50
CA ASN A 113 19.09 -1.59 -10.24
C ASN A 113 18.60 -0.71 -11.40
N ALA A 114 17.59 -1.16 -12.15
CA ALA A 114 16.99 -0.35 -13.21
C ALA A 114 16.37 0.94 -12.66
N THR A 115 15.82 0.91 -11.45
CA THR A 115 15.27 2.10 -10.79
C THR A 115 16.39 2.99 -10.23
N ARG A 116 17.46 2.41 -9.67
CA ARG A 116 18.67 3.08 -9.19
C ARG A 116 19.47 3.76 -10.31
N SER A 117 19.30 3.37 -11.57
CA SER A 117 19.96 4.05 -12.70
C SER A 117 19.18 5.25 -13.26
N LEU A 118 17.94 5.47 -12.82
CA LEU A 118 17.14 6.63 -13.24
C LEU A 118 17.75 7.97 -12.75
N PRO A 119 17.42 9.10 -13.39
CA PRO A 119 17.69 10.42 -12.83
C PRO A 119 17.10 10.59 -11.42
N GLU A 120 17.74 11.44 -10.61
CA GLU A 120 17.30 11.66 -9.23
C GLU A 120 15.94 12.35 -9.13
N GLU A 121 15.68 13.29 -10.04
CA GLU A 121 14.39 13.97 -10.22
C GLU A 121 13.23 13.02 -10.54
N ASP A 122 13.51 11.88 -11.17
CA ASP A 122 12.49 10.86 -11.42
C ASP A 122 12.28 9.98 -10.18
N ARG A 123 13.32 9.76 -9.39
CA ARG A 123 13.35 8.87 -8.22
C ARG A 123 12.90 9.50 -6.90
N VAL A 124 12.32 10.69 -6.93
CA VAL A 124 11.86 11.41 -5.73
C VAL A 124 11.12 10.46 -4.77
N ASP A 125 11.50 10.47 -3.50
CA ASP A 125 10.92 9.62 -2.44
C ASP A 125 11.10 8.10 -2.60
N ASN A 126 12.08 7.66 -3.41
CA ASN A 126 12.39 6.24 -3.62
C ASN A 126 13.74 5.80 -3.05
N ASP A 127 14.04 6.20 -1.81
CA ASP A 127 15.33 5.87 -1.17
C ASP A 127 15.36 4.49 -0.52
N GLU A 128 14.22 3.80 -0.41
CA GLU A 128 14.18 2.40 0.07
C GLU A 128 14.86 1.43 -0.90
N ILE A 129 15.17 1.88 -2.12
CA ILE A 129 15.96 1.12 -3.08
C ILE A 129 17.32 0.72 -2.48
N TYR A 130 18.03 1.63 -1.78
CA TYR A 130 19.37 1.36 -1.25
C TYR A 130 19.40 0.28 -0.16
N PRO A 131 18.67 0.42 0.96
CA PRO A 131 18.66 -0.61 2.01
C PRO A 131 18.07 -1.93 1.52
N THR A 132 17.11 -1.91 0.58
CA THR A 132 16.52 -3.15 0.08
C THR A 132 17.46 -3.87 -0.89
N LEU A 133 18.11 -3.14 -1.81
CA LEU A 133 19.05 -3.71 -2.76
C LEU A 133 20.29 -4.27 -2.05
N SER A 134 20.80 -3.60 -1.01
CA SER A 134 21.91 -4.13 -0.19
C SER A 134 21.53 -5.44 0.50
N MET A 135 20.31 -5.54 1.03
CA MET A 135 19.78 -6.78 1.61
C MET A 135 19.64 -7.90 0.57
N CYS A 136 19.23 -7.56 -0.67
CA CYS A 136 19.17 -8.52 -1.76
C CYS A 136 20.56 -9.02 -2.16
N TYR A 137 21.55 -8.14 -2.30
CA TYR A 137 22.93 -8.53 -2.61
C TYR A 137 23.53 -9.40 -1.50
N ARG A 138 23.30 -9.04 -0.24
CA ARG A 138 23.66 -9.87 0.92
C ARG A 138 23.04 -11.27 0.84
N ALA A 139 21.76 -11.38 0.49
CA ALA A 139 21.10 -12.67 0.35
C ALA A 139 21.72 -13.55 -0.75
N LYS A 140 22.37 -12.94 -1.75
CA LYS A 140 23.15 -13.63 -2.80
C LYS A 140 24.62 -13.85 -2.41
N GLY A 141 25.05 -13.45 -1.21
CA GLY A 141 26.44 -13.53 -0.77
C GLY A 141 27.37 -12.48 -1.39
N ARG A 142 26.81 -11.46 -2.05
CA ARG A 142 27.55 -10.38 -2.75
C ARG A 142 27.77 -9.22 -1.79
N LEU A 143 28.66 -9.41 -0.81
CA LEU A 143 28.79 -8.50 0.34
C LEU A 143 29.42 -7.15 -0.05
N GLU A 144 30.38 -7.15 -0.97
CA GLU A 144 31.04 -5.94 -1.44
C GLU A 144 30.04 -5.01 -2.13
N GLU A 145 29.22 -5.54 -3.03
CA GLU A 145 28.18 -4.79 -3.75
C GLU A 145 27.08 -4.32 -2.80
N ALA A 146 26.77 -5.11 -1.76
CA ALA A 146 25.84 -4.66 -0.73
C ALA A 146 26.37 -3.44 0.03
N LEU A 147 27.66 -3.41 0.38
CA LEU A 147 28.29 -2.26 1.06
C LEU A 147 28.43 -1.04 0.14
N GLU A 148 28.75 -1.25 -1.14
CA GLU A 148 28.80 -0.19 -2.14
C GLU A 148 27.46 0.54 -2.26
N VAL A 149 26.37 -0.21 -2.41
CA VAL A 149 25.00 0.34 -2.47
C VAL A 149 24.64 1.11 -1.21
N VAL A 150 25.02 0.59 -0.03
CA VAL A 150 24.80 1.31 1.23
C VAL A 150 25.56 2.63 1.25
N GLY A 151 26.82 2.63 0.80
CA GLY A 151 27.65 3.84 0.68
C GLY A 151 27.01 4.89 -0.21
N GLU A 152 26.55 4.51 -1.40
CA GLU A 152 25.83 5.42 -2.30
C GLU A 152 24.57 5.99 -1.68
N GLY A 153 23.82 5.18 -0.91
CA GLY A 153 22.66 5.64 -0.16
C GLY A 153 23.04 6.74 0.82
N PHE A 154 24.14 6.57 1.57
CA PHE A 154 24.63 7.61 2.49
C PHE A 154 25.04 8.89 1.76
N ASP A 155 25.82 8.77 0.69
CA ASP A 155 26.30 9.92 -0.09
C ASP A 155 25.12 10.79 -0.56
N ARG A 156 24.01 10.16 -0.93
CA ARG A 156 22.79 10.85 -1.35
C ARG A 156 22.08 11.56 -0.21
N VAL A 157 21.90 10.89 0.93
CA VAL A 157 21.28 11.54 2.09
C VAL A 157 22.11 12.75 2.53
N VAL A 158 23.44 12.61 2.57
CA VAL A 158 24.36 13.71 2.88
C VAL A 158 24.26 14.83 1.85
N ALA A 159 24.31 14.52 0.57
CA ALA A 159 24.19 15.53 -0.50
C ALA A 159 22.88 16.32 -0.43
N ARG A 160 21.77 15.66 -0.08
CA ARG A 160 20.46 16.31 0.10
C ARG A 160 20.44 17.20 1.34
N GLU A 161 21.00 16.75 2.47
CA GLU A 161 21.14 17.57 3.67
C GLU A 161 21.98 18.83 3.41
N GLU A 162 23.09 18.70 2.69
CA GLU A 162 23.92 19.84 2.30
C GLU A 162 23.18 20.79 1.35
N ALA A 163 22.43 20.26 0.38
CA ALA A 163 21.62 21.07 -0.52
C ALA A 163 20.56 21.85 0.26
N HIS A 164 19.89 21.21 1.23
CA HIS A 164 18.96 21.88 2.14
C HIS A 164 19.64 22.95 2.99
N ALA A 165 20.83 22.68 3.53
CA ALA A 165 21.61 23.66 4.29
C ALA A 165 21.98 24.89 3.46
N ARG A 166 22.15 24.72 2.13
CA ARG A 166 22.34 25.81 1.15
C ARG A 166 21.03 26.50 0.73
N GLY A 167 19.88 26.09 1.25
CA GLY A 167 18.57 26.65 0.90
C GLY A 167 17.99 26.13 -0.43
N VAL A 168 18.55 25.07 -1.01
CA VAL A 168 18.00 24.43 -2.21
C VAL A 168 16.73 23.69 -1.81
N LYS A 169 15.60 24.03 -2.44
CA LYS A 169 14.34 23.31 -2.24
C LYS A 169 14.37 22.01 -3.04
N ILE A 170 14.42 20.87 -2.35
CA ILE A 170 14.20 19.56 -2.96
C ILE A 170 12.71 19.25 -2.84
N TRP A 171 12.07 18.98 -3.97
CA TRP A 171 10.66 18.62 -3.99
C TRP A 171 10.50 17.16 -3.62
N TYR A 172 9.78 16.91 -2.53
CA TYR A 172 9.26 15.60 -2.18
C TYR A 172 7.76 15.57 -2.53
N MET A 173 7.25 14.45 -3.02
CA MET A 173 5.82 14.27 -3.32
C MET A 173 4.94 14.48 -2.08
N HIS A 174 5.52 14.37 -0.88
CA HIS A 174 4.86 14.66 0.38
C HIS A 174 5.64 15.74 1.16
N GLU A 175 5.25 17.02 1.01
CA GLU A 175 5.73 18.15 1.83
C GLU A 175 5.24 18.05 3.30
N VAL A 176 5.62 17.06 4.12
CA VAL A 176 5.19 17.08 5.54
C VAL A 176 6.07 16.34 6.56
N ALA A 177 7.35 16.09 6.32
CA ALA A 177 8.25 15.74 7.41
C ALA A 177 9.27 16.87 7.59
N GLU A 178 9.50 17.31 8.82
CA GLU A 178 10.70 18.08 9.14
C GLU A 178 11.90 17.32 8.56
N ASN A 179 12.56 17.89 7.55
CA ASN A 179 13.53 17.20 6.70
C ASN A 179 14.59 16.41 7.50
N VAL A 180 14.93 16.87 8.70
CA VAL A 180 15.85 16.21 9.63
C VAL A 180 15.35 14.86 10.11
N GLN A 181 14.05 14.73 10.43
CA GLN A 181 13.48 13.46 10.91
C GLN A 181 13.50 12.40 9.81
N LYS A 182 13.17 12.80 8.57
CA LYS A 182 13.21 11.92 7.40
C LYS A 182 14.64 11.49 7.07
N ALA A 183 15.60 12.42 7.03
CA ALA A 183 17.00 12.09 6.79
C ALA A 183 17.58 11.17 7.87
N ASN A 184 17.21 11.37 9.14
CA ASN A 184 17.59 10.46 10.23
C ASN A 184 17.01 9.06 10.03
N LEU A 185 15.75 8.97 9.58
CA LEU A 185 15.10 7.69 9.29
C LEU A 185 15.79 6.95 8.13
N GLU A 186 16.11 7.66 7.03
CA GLU A 186 16.85 7.11 5.89
C GLU A 186 18.23 6.60 6.32
N LYS A 187 18.98 7.41 7.09
CA LYS A 187 20.25 7.00 7.69
C LYS A 187 20.10 5.79 8.60
N ALA A 188 19.04 5.73 9.40
CA ALA A 188 18.77 4.61 10.30
C ALA A 188 18.58 3.30 9.52
N ARG A 189 17.77 3.33 8.45
CA ARG A 189 17.55 2.17 7.58
C ARG A 189 18.83 1.73 6.86
N LEU A 190 19.62 2.68 6.34
CA LEU A 190 20.92 2.41 5.74
C LEU A 190 21.88 1.77 6.74
N LEU A 191 22.03 2.34 7.94
CA LEU A 191 22.88 1.79 9.00
C LEU A 191 22.43 0.40 9.45
N ALA A 192 21.12 0.16 9.55
CA ALA A 192 20.59 -1.15 9.88
C ALA A 192 20.92 -2.18 8.79
N SER A 193 20.78 -1.80 7.51
CA SER A 193 21.19 -2.66 6.39
C SER A 193 22.71 -2.87 6.32
N GLN A 194 23.51 -1.85 6.68
CA GLN A 194 24.96 -1.98 6.78
C GLN A 194 25.33 -3.01 7.85
N ALA A 195 24.69 -2.93 9.01
CA ALA A 195 24.93 -3.84 10.13
C ALA A 195 24.60 -5.29 9.76
N THR A 196 23.52 -5.54 9.03
CA THR A 196 23.17 -6.91 8.60
C THR A 196 24.17 -7.49 7.60
N VAL A 197 24.76 -6.65 6.74
CA VAL A 197 25.84 -7.03 5.82
C VAL A 197 27.13 -7.30 6.61
N LEU A 198 27.54 -6.35 7.46
CA LEU A 198 28.76 -6.43 8.26
C LEU A 198 28.75 -7.57 9.26
N LYS A 199 27.58 -8.03 9.71
CA LYS A 199 27.48 -9.17 10.64
C LYS A 199 28.23 -10.41 10.14
N ALA A 200 28.32 -10.62 8.82
CA ALA A 200 29.05 -11.74 8.22
C ALA A 200 30.58 -11.52 8.16
N ILE A 201 31.06 -10.30 8.41
CA ILE A 201 32.46 -9.87 8.20
C ILE A 201 33.09 -9.46 9.54
N ASP A 202 32.48 -8.48 10.21
CA ASP A 202 32.92 -7.90 11.48
C ASP A 202 31.70 -7.60 12.37
N LEU A 203 31.49 -8.47 13.37
CA LEU A 203 30.38 -8.35 14.31
C LEU A 203 30.46 -7.07 15.16
N LYS A 204 31.66 -6.55 15.45
CA LYS A 204 31.84 -5.34 16.24
C LYS A 204 31.37 -4.12 15.46
N GLU A 205 31.81 -4.00 14.20
CA GLU A 205 31.36 -2.91 13.33
C GLU A 205 29.86 -3.02 13.03
N ALA A 206 29.34 -4.23 12.86
CA ALA A 206 27.91 -4.47 12.74
C ALA A 206 27.12 -3.93 13.96
N ALA A 207 27.59 -4.22 15.18
CA ALA A 207 26.97 -3.74 16.40
C ALA A 207 27.03 -2.20 16.51
N ILE A 208 28.16 -1.58 16.16
CA ILE A 208 28.31 -0.12 16.16
C ILE A 208 27.35 0.52 15.17
N ALA A 209 27.25 0.00 13.95
CA ALA A 209 26.31 0.48 12.93
C ALA A 209 24.86 0.35 13.43
N MET A 210 24.49 -0.79 14.03
CA MET A 210 23.14 -1.01 14.55
C MET A 210 22.79 -0.09 15.72
N ILE A 211 23.72 0.17 16.64
CA ILE A 211 23.49 1.14 17.74
C ILE A 211 23.21 2.53 17.18
N LYS A 212 23.95 2.95 16.14
CA LYS A 212 23.69 4.23 15.46
C LYS A 212 22.32 4.20 14.77
N ALA A 213 21.95 3.10 14.14
CA ALA A 213 20.65 2.94 13.48
C ALA A 213 19.50 3.14 14.47
N VAL A 214 19.53 2.42 15.60
CA VAL A 214 18.50 2.51 16.66
C VAL A 214 18.43 3.94 17.23
N LYS A 215 19.56 4.61 17.45
CA LYS A 215 19.56 6.01 17.92
C LYS A 215 18.83 6.95 16.98
N LEU A 216 18.98 6.77 15.67
CA LEU A 216 18.37 7.64 14.66
C LEU A 216 16.93 7.25 14.32
N GLY A 217 16.55 5.98 14.47
CA GLY A 217 15.27 5.44 13.99
C GLY A 217 14.60 4.43 14.93
N HIS A 218 14.65 4.63 16.24
CA HIS A 218 14.03 3.72 17.23
C HIS A 218 12.51 3.55 17.07
N THR A 219 11.83 4.45 16.36
CA THR A 219 10.40 4.36 16.03
C THR A 219 10.13 3.53 14.77
N ASP A 220 11.17 3.21 13.99
CA ASP A 220 11.06 2.44 12.77
C ASP A 220 11.04 0.93 13.05
N ALA A 221 9.95 0.28 12.65
CA ALA A 221 9.74 -1.14 12.90
C ALA A 221 10.79 -2.03 12.21
N LEU A 222 11.30 -1.63 11.04
CA LEU A 222 12.32 -2.40 10.32
C LEU A 222 13.66 -2.30 11.05
N VAL A 223 14.07 -1.10 11.45
CA VAL A 223 15.31 -0.89 12.25
C VAL A 223 15.27 -1.72 13.53
N MET A 224 14.16 -1.66 14.27
CA MET A 224 14.03 -2.41 15.52
C MET A 224 14.04 -3.93 15.30
N ARG A 225 13.36 -4.42 14.25
CA ARG A 225 13.39 -5.84 13.89
C ARG A 225 14.82 -6.31 13.57
N LEU A 226 15.55 -5.56 12.74
CA LEU A 226 16.91 -5.93 12.36
C LEU A 226 17.87 -5.89 13.56
N ALA A 227 17.66 -4.96 14.50
CA ALA A 227 18.41 -4.92 15.74
C ALA A 227 18.18 -6.17 16.60
N THR A 228 16.92 -6.59 16.75
CA THR A 228 16.56 -7.83 17.45
C THR A 228 17.15 -9.07 16.75
N ASP A 229 17.12 -9.14 15.42
CA ASP A 229 17.72 -10.24 14.66
C ASP A 229 19.25 -10.32 14.90
N LEU A 230 19.93 -9.17 14.91
CA LEU A 230 21.36 -9.10 15.20
C LEU A 230 21.68 -9.56 16.63
N GLU A 231 20.91 -9.11 17.62
CA GLU A 231 21.05 -9.49 19.03
C GLU A 231 20.84 -11.00 19.23
N ASN A 232 19.79 -11.56 18.63
CA ASN A 232 19.48 -12.98 18.70
C ASN A 232 20.64 -13.82 18.14
N ASP A 233 21.22 -13.39 17.04
CA ASP A 233 22.29 -14.15 16.39
C ASP A 233 23.65 -13.96 17.09
N ALA A 234 23.92 -12.79 17.68
CA ALA A 234 25.06 -12.60 18.55
C ALA A 234 24.96 -13.50 19.80
N THR A 235 23.79 -13.57 20.41
CA THR A 235 23.52 -14.44 21.57
C THR A 235 23.75 -15.91 21.23
N LYS A 236 23.19 -16.40 20.11
CA LYS A 236 23.44 -17.78 19.64
C LYS A 236 24.94 -18.07 19.44
N SER A 237 25.68 -17.11 18.91
CA SER A 237 27.12 -17.25 18.67
C SER A 237 27.92 -17.31 19.97
N ILE A 238 27.53 -16.54 20.99
CA ILE A 238 28.15 -16.59 22.32
C ILE A 238 27.84 -17.94 22.99
N THR A 239 26.58 -18.39 22.94
CA THR A 239 26.15 -19.67 23.52
C THR A 239 26.85 -20.87 22.89
N SER A 240 27.09 -20.85 21.57
CA SER A 240 27.82 -21.93 20.90
C SER A 240 29.31 -21.97 21.26
N LEU A 241 29.91 -20.82 21.55
CA LEU A 241 31.32 -20.72 21.97
C LEU A 241 31.53 -21.02 23.46
N ASN A 242 30.54 -20.71 24.31
CA ASN A 242 30.60 -21.00 25.74
C ASN A 242 29.22 -21.46 26.27
N PRO A 243 28.96 -22.78 26.29
CA PRO A 243 27.69 -23.32 26.77
C PRO A 243 27.39 -23.02 28.25
N ASN A 244 28.42 -22.64 29.03
CA ASN A 244 28.33 -22.34 30.46
C ASN A 244 28.40 -20.83 30.76
N HIS A 245 28.10 -19.97 29.78
CA HIS A 245 28.17 -18.52 29.97
C HIS A 245 27.13 -18.06 31.03
N PRO A 246 27.52 -17.27 32.05
CA PRO A 246 26.67 -16.95 33.22
C PRO A 246 25.48 -16.02 32.95
N TYR A 247 25.24 -15.67 31.69
CA TYR A 247 24.09 -14.86 31.23
C TYR A 247 23.13 -15.68 30.35
N LEU A 248 23.26 -17.00 30.34
CA LEU A 248 22.21 -17.96 30.00
C LEU A 248 21.36 -18.23 31.24
#